data_AF-A0A7H8JUE0-F1
#
_entry.id   AF-A0A7H8JUE0-F1
#
_cell.length_a   1.000
_cell.length_b   1.000
_cell.length_c   1.000
_cell.angle_alpha   90.00
_cell.angle_beta   90.00
_cell.angle_gamma   90.00
#
_symmetry.space_group_name_H-M   'P 1'
#
loop_
_entity.id
_entity.type
_entity.pdbx_description
1 polymer ?
#
loop_
_entity_poly.entity_id
_entity_poly.type
_entity_poly.pdbx_seq_one_letter_code
_entity_poly.pdbx_strand_id
1 'polypeptide(L)'
;MTALTAFPLPFQSSRSTGFATPRTLRELQMMECSAHIRAKPGWFEKRNDADIVAKWTREAIAQGLTEAQVRYVLAELAHYAALRDERTGIEVSTVDGVWHSDALVEDSLGSRLREAVRVLEEVPEAEKDWHPGSDGQVLDLVHPSLFCLVNGVSGGPERAWRNPTNRYARYEFSEKFQWLPTDVDVREDGEVVFRSYVNNVHPEDHRELAAVLPELFARMRPLFENVLTDLRHPRPLRIEADPYGWYDSEPEYPDKDSYSDDAAYQEAVRTYEAAQDDWWENRCPVVPDAPDFTPPEVPEDSARIDLRGRRLQVIVKLATIQLTPDKPEYDGGSWHVEGMLNERIVSTGIYYWDSENITESTLGFRAALDDPSYEQNDDNGVREVYGLEDEDQLNQDLGSVSTSAGRCLAFPNVLQHRVGSFRLTDPTRPGHRKILAFFLVDPSETIVSTSDVPPQQPWSDTSTMTLEQAKGYREELMRERKFFVAEHNEELYEREFSLCEH
;
A
#
# COMPACT_ATOMS: atom_id res chain seq x y z
N MET A 1 -17.73 -9.30 21.58
CA MET A 1 -17.09 -9.29 20.25
C MET A 1 -16.14 -10.46 20.16
N THR A 2 -16.11 -11.16 19.03
CA THR A 2 -15.09 -12.17 18.72
C THR A 2 -13.73 -11.50 18.66
N ALA A 3 -12.71 -12.19 19.18
CA ALA A 3 -11.32 -11.77 19.02
C ALA A 3 -10.98 -11.75 17.52
N LEU A 4 -10.32 -10.69 17.06
CA LEU A 4 -9.80 -10.64 15.70
C LEU A 4 -8.57 -11.55 15.64
N THR A 5 -8.42 -12.29 14.56
CA THR A 5 -7.17 -13.00 14.25
C THR A 5 -6.13 -12.00 13.74
N ALA A 6 -4.85 -12.38 13.70
CA ALA A 6 -3.81 -11.54 13.13
C ALA A 6 -4.11 -11.18 11.67
N PHE A 7 -3.81 -9.94 11.29
CA PHE A 7 -3.89 -9.49 9.89
C PHE A 7 -2.55 -9.69 9.19
N PRO A 8 -2.54 -9.81 7.84
CA PRO A 8 -1.30 -9.88 7.10
C PRO A 8 -0.50 -8.58 7.26
N LEU A 9 0.80 -8.72 7.49
CA LEU A 9 1.78 -7.62 7.58
C LEU A 9 2.85 -7.84 6.49
N PRO A 10 3.56 -6.79 6.05
CA PRO A 10 4.54 -6.90 4.97
C PRO A 10 5.80 -7.71 5.34
N PHE A 11 5.87 -8.36 6.51
CA PHE A 11 7.07 -9.01 7.04
C PHE A 11 7.00 -10.55 6.93
N GLN A 12 8.08 -11.21 6.51
CA GLN A 12 8.25 -12.67 6.41
C GLN A 12 7.88 -13.39 7.70
N SER A 13 8.32 -12.87 8.84
CA SER A 13 8.11 -13.45 10.17
C SER A 13 6.64 -13.50 10.62
N SER A 14 5.79 -12.67 10.01
CA SER A 14 4.35 -12.61 10.26
C SER A 14 3.49 -13.35 9.24
N ARG A 15 4.10 -14.11 8.31
CA ARG A 15 3.36 -14.73 7.22
C ARG A 15 2.64 -16.00 7.64
N SER A 16 1.31 -15.92 7.60
CA SER A 16 0.41 -17.09 7.52
C SER A 16 -0.06 -17.39 6.10
N THR A 17 0.22 -16.53 5.13
CA THR A 17 -0.22 -16.59 3.72
C THR A 17 0.93 -16.22 2.76
N GLY A 18 0.86 -16.69 1.52
CA GLY A 18 1.78 -16.27 0.43
C GLY A 18 1.67 -14.78 0.11
N PHE A 19 2.54 -14.31 -0.79
CA PHE A 19 2.47 -12.97 -1.37
C PHE A 19 1.27 -12.84 -2.33
N ALA A 20 1.23 -11.79 -3.16
CA ALA A 20 0.20 -11.68 -4.18
C ALA A 20 0.47 -12.69 -5.31
N THR A 21 -0.55 -13.40 -5.75
CA THR A 21 -0.45 -14.20 -6.98
C THR A 21 -0.19 -13.26 -8.18
N PRO A 22 0.77 -13.58 -9.07
CA PRO A 22 1.04 -12.80 -10.27
C PRO A 22 -0.22 -12.59 -11.12
N ARG A 23 -0.44 -11.35 -11.55
CA ARG A 23 -1.51 -10.99 -12.50
C ARG A 23 -0.99 -11.04 -13.92
N THR A 24 -1.83 -11.48 -14.85
CA THR A 24 -1.45 -11.43 -16.26
C THR A 24 -1.31 -9.97 -16.73
N LEU A 25 -0.49 -9.71 -17.75
CA LEU A 25 -0.38 -8.39 -18.38
C LEU A 25 -1.74 -7.89 -18.88
N ARG A 26 -2.60 -8.80 -19.35
CA ARG A 26 -3.97 -8.48 -19.77
C ARG A 26 -4.84 -8.04 -18.60
N GLU A 27 -4.74 -8.69 -17.45
CA GLU A 27 -5.42 -8.25 -16.24
C GLU A 27 -4.94 -6.85 -15.80
N LEU A 28 -3.63 -6.58 -15.82
CA LEU A 28 -3.09 -5.26 -15.48
C LEU A 28 -3.61 -4.17 -16.42
N GLN A 29 -3.71 -4.45 -17.73
CA GLN A 29 -4.31 -3.52 -18.71
C GLN A 29 -5.80 -3.26 -18.42
N MET A 30 -6.56 -4.27 -18.01
CA MET A 30 -7.95 -4.11 -17.59
C MET A 30 -8.07 -3.24 -16.34
N MET A 31 -7.21 -3.47 -15.35
CA MET A 31 -7.13 -2.66 -14.12
C MET A 31 -6.81 -1.21 -14.43
N GLU A 32 -5.85 -0.96 -15.32
CA GLU A 32 -5.47 0.37 -15.78
C GLU A 32 -6.64 1.07 -16.50
N CYS A 33 -7.36 0.38 -17.39
CA CYS A 33 -8.55 0.91 -18.03
C CYS A 33 -9.64 1.28 -17.00
N SER A 34 -9.90 0.40 -16.03
CA SER A 34 -10.83 0.65 -14.93
C SER A 34 -10.42 1.87 -14.10
N ALA A 35 -9.14 1.96 -13.73
CA ALA A 35 -8.56 3.08 -12.99
C ALA A 35 -8.73 4.41 -13.75
N HIS A 36 -8.43 4.46 -15.05
CA HIS A 36 -8.60 5.65 -15.87
C HIS A 36 -10.06 6.14 -15.94
N ILE A 37 -11.02 5.22 -15.93
CA ILE A 37 -12.45 5.58 -15.88
C ILE A 37 -12.80 6.12 -14.48
N ARG A 38 -12.39 5.42 -13.42
CA ARG A 38 -12.70 5.78 -12.02
C ARG A 38 -12.01 7.04 -11.53
N ALA A 39 -10.90 7.43 -12.15
CA ALA A 39 -10.24 8.72 -11.90
C ALA A 39 -11.09 9.94 -12.32
N LYS A 40 -12.08 9.76 -13.21
CA LYS A 40 -12.92 10.86 -13.71
C LYS A 40 -13.98 11.22 -12.67
N PRO A 41 -14.19 12.52 -12.37
CA PRO A 41 -15.27 12.94 -11.46
C PRO A 41 -16.64 12.44 -11.94
N GLY A 42 -17.43 11.89 -11.01
CA GLY A 42 -18.79 11.39 -11.29
C GLY A 42 -18.83 10.17 -12.22
N TRP A 43 -17.75 9.39 -12.32
CA TRP A 43 -17.70 8.19 -13.16
C TRP A 43 -18.85 7.20 -12.87
N PHE A 44 -19.26 7.08 -11.61
CA PHE A 44 -20.33 6.17 -11.14
C PHE A 44 -21.73 6.56 -11.63
N GLU A 45 -21.95 7.82 -11.99
CA GLU A 45 -23.17 8.27 -12.67
C GLU A 45 -23.02 8.12 -14.18
N LYS A 46 -21.87 8.54 -14.72
CA LYS A 46 -21.54 8.52 -16.15
C LYS A 46 -21.59 7.12 -16.76
N ARG A 47 -21.34 6.07 -15.98
CA ARG A 47 -21.49 4.67 -16.44
C ARG A 47 -22.93 4.30 -16.85
N ASN A 48 -23.93 5.10 -16.45
CA ASN A 48 -25.33 4.86 -16.83
C ASN A 48 -25.71 5.58 -18.13
N ASP A 49 -24.81 6.42 -18.68
CA ASP A 49 -25.01 7.12 -19.94
C ASP A 49 -24.46 6.26 -21.11
N ALA A 50 -25.35 5.86 -22.01
CA ALA A 50 -25.02 4.97 -23.12
C ALA A 50 -24.00 5.58 -24.10
N ASP A 51 -24.02 6.90 -24.33
CA ASP A 51 -23.09 7.57 -25.24
C ASP A 51 -21.69 7.64 -24.62
N ILE A 52 -21.62 7.88 -23.31
CA ILE A 52 -20.36 7.87 -22.56
C ILE A 52 -19.77 6.46 -22.53
N VAL A 53 -20.58 5.45 -22.21
CA VAL A 53 -20.13 4.04 -22.20
C VAL A 53 -19.65 3.63 -23.59
N ALA A 54 -20.39 3.96 -24.66
CA ALA A 54 -19.96 3.67 -26.03
C ALA A 54 -18.64 4.37 -26.39
N LYS A 55 -18.40 5.57 -25.85
CA LYS A 55 -17.11 6.26 -26.00
C LYS A 55 -15.99 5.53 -25.26
N TRP A 56 -16.19 5.15 -23.99
CA TRP A 56 -15.19 4.38 -23.22
C TRP A 56 -14.88 3.04 -23.90
N THR A 57 -15.89 2.33 -24.42
CA THR A 57 -15.69 1.09 -25.18
C THR A 57 -14.79 1.30 -26.39
N ARG A 58 -15.04 2.33 -27.20
CA ARG A 58 -14.19 2.63 -28.38
C ARG A 58 -12.77 2.99 -27.98
N GLU A 59 -12.59 3.78 -26.91
CA GLU A 59 -11.27 4.16 -26.41
C GLU A 59 -10.49 2.94 -25.91
N ALA A 60 -11.12 2.06 -25.13
CA ALA A 60 -10.50 0.85 -24.60
C ALA A 60 -10.10 -0.15 -25.70
N ILE A 61 -10.96 -0.38 -26.70
CA ILE A 61 -10.63 -1.23 -27.85
C ILE A 61 -9.46 -0.63 -28.65
N ALA A 62 -9.45 0.69 -28.86
CA ALA A 62 -8.36 1.36 -29.55
C ALA A 62 -7.01 1.29 -28.79
N GLN A 63 -7.06 1.07 -27.47
CA GLN A 63 -5.88 0.85 -26.61
C GLN A 63 -5.46 -0.63 -26.54
N GLY A 64 -6.16 -1.53 -27.24
CA GLY A 64 -5.75 -2.94 -27.39
C GLY A 64 -6.49 -3.94 -26.51
N LEU A 65 -7.54 -3.53 -25.79
CA LEU A 65 -8.42 -4.47 -25.07
C LEU A 65 -9.38 -5.17 -26.03
N THR A 66 -9.71 -6.42 -25.73
CA THR A 66 -10.74 -7.18 -26.45
C THR A 66 -12.15 -6.75 -26.04
N GLU A 67 -13.16 -7.11 -26.84
CA GLU A 67 -14.56 -6.84 -26.47
C GLU A 67 -14.97 -7.52 -25.15
N ALA A 68 -14.42 -8.71 -24.86
CA ALA A 68 -14.69 -9.43 -23.62
C ALA A 68 -14.07 -8.71 -22.42
N GLN A 69 -12.81 -8.26 -22.52
CA GLN A 69 -12.13 -7.46 -21.49
C GLN A 69 -12.86 -6.15 -21.20
N VAL A 70 -13.31 -5.45 -22.25
CA VAL A 70 -14.08 -4.21 -22.07
C VAL A 70 -15.42 -4.50 -21.39
N ARG A 71 -16.12 -5.58 -21.77
CA ARG A 71 -17.37 -5.99 -21.11
C ARG A 71 -17.13 -6.32 -19.64
N TYR A 72 -16.05 -7.02 -19.30
CA TYR A 72 -15.66 -7.28 -17.91
C TYR A 72 -15.45 -5.97 -17.14
N VAL A 73 -14.61 -5.07 -17.66
CA VAL A 73 -14.31 -3.77 -17.00
C VAL A 73 -15.60 -2.98 -16.77
N LEU A 74 -16.49 -2.88 -17.77
CA LEU A 74 -17.75 -2.14 -17.62
C LEU A 74 -18.70 -2.77 -16.59
N ALA A 75 -18.75 -4.10 -16.51
CA ALA A 75 -19.54 -4.80 -15.50
C ALA A 75 -18.93 -4.61 -14.09
N GLU A 76 -17.62 -4.65 -13.98
CA GLU A 76 -16.88 -4.41 -12.73
C GLU A 76 -17.08 -2.98 -12.22
N LEU A 77 -17.14 -1.98 -13.11
CA LEU A 77 -17.48 -0.60 -12.73
C LEU A 77 -18.84 -0.51 -12.03
N ALA A 78 -19.83 -1.32 -12.42
CA ALA A 78 -21.11 -1.36 -11.74
C ALA A 78 -20.98 -1.91 -10.30
N HIS A 79 -20.10 -2.90 -10.10
CA HIS A 79 -19.78 -3.42 -8.78
C HIS A 79 -19.08 -2.36 -7.90
N TYR A 80 -18.05 -1.67 -8.40
CA TYR A 80 -17.41 -0.57 -7.65
C TYR A 80 -18.39 0.54 -7.28
N ALA A 81 -19.32 0.88 -8.19
CA ALA A 81 -20.33 1.89 -7.91
C ALA A 81 -21.29 1.46 -6.79
N ALA A 82 -21.57 0.15 -6.67
CA ALA A 82 -22.39 -0.39 -5.60
C ALA A 82 -21.68 -0.44 -4.24
N LEU A 83 -20.34 -0.45 -4.21
CA LEU A 83 -19.54 -0.39 -2.98
C LEU A 83 -19.44 1.04 -2.40
N ARG A 84 -19.77 2.06 -3.18
CA ARG A 84 -19.66 3.46 -2.78
C ARG A 84 -20.71 3.81 -1.71
N ASP A 85 -20.26 4.43 -0.62
CA ASP A 85 -21.14 5.02 0.39
C ASP A 85 -21.46 6.47 0.01
N GLU A 86 -22.69 6.73 -0.43
CA GLU A 86 -23.13 8.08 -0.82
C GLU A 86 -23.07 9.11 0.30
N ARG A 87 -23.27 8.69 1.56
CA ARG A 87 -23.32 9.60 2.71
C ARG A 87 -21.93 10.09 3.08
N THR A 88 -20.93 9.22 3.01
CA THR A 88 -19.55 9.54 3.40
C THR A 88 -18.66 9.86 2.22
N GLY A 89 -19.11 9.58 0.99
CA GLY A 89 -18.31 9.66 -0.22
C GLY A 89 -17.19 8.62 -0.28
N ILE A 90 -17.23 7.58 0.57
CA ILE A 90 -16.22 6.53 0.56
C ILE A 90 -16.41 5.64 -0.66
N GLU A 91 -15.34 5.44 -1.43
CA GLU A 91 -15.29 4.53 -2.57
C GLU A 91 -13.92 3.87 -2.71
N VAL A 92 -13.87 2.77 -3.47
CA VAL A 92 -12.61 2.12 -3.83
C VAL A 92 -11.87 3.04 -4.81
N SER A 93 -10.62 3.36 -4.48
CA SER A 93 -9.75 4.22 -5.28
C SER A 93 -9.35 3.55 -6.59
N THR A 94 -8.64 4.27 -7.46
CA THR A 94 -8.08 3.74 -8.70
C THR A 94 -7.19 2.49 -8.52
N VAL A 95 -6.74 2.19 -7.30
CA VAL A 95 -5.99 0.98 -6.94
C VAL A 95 -6.86 0.07 -6.04
N ASP A 96 -6.89 -1.22 -6.35
CA ASP A 96 -7.63 -2.23 -5.55
C ASP A 96 -7.09 -2.34 -4.11
N GLY A 97 -7.99 -2.52 -3.15
CA GLY A 97 -7.66 -2.56 -1.72
C GLY A 97 -7.33 -1.19 -1.11
N VAL A 98 -7.29 -0.13 -1.91
CA VAL A 98 -7.09 1.25 -1.45
C VAL A 98 -8.42 1.99 -1.50
N TRP A 99 -8.83 2.55 -0.37
CA TRP A 99 -10.11 3.27 -0.22
C TRP A 99 -9.87 4.76 -0.01
N HIS A 100 -10.77 5.59 -0.51
CA HIS A 100 -10.68 7.04 -0.31
C HIS A 100 -12.04 7.71 -0.16
N SER A 101 -12.02 8.95 0.30
CA SER A 101 -13.15 9.88 0.25
C SER A 101 -12.64 11.31 0.23
N ASP A 102 -13.34 12.16 -0.52
CA ASP A 102 -13.08 13.60 -0.59
C ASP A 102 -14.06 14.40 0.29
N ALA A 103 -14.90 13.72 1.09
CA ALA A 103 -16.00 14.34 1.86
C ALA A 103 -16.04 13.96 3.35
N LEU A 104 -15.08 13.17 3.85
CA LEU A 104 -15.09 12.68 5.23
C LEU A 104 -14.84 13.75 6.30
N VAL A 105 -14.02 14.76 5.96
CA VAL A 105 -13.66 15.83 6.87
C VAL A 105 -14.35 17.11 6.42
N GLU A 106 -15.29 17.60 7.23
CA GLU A 106 -15.97 18.85 6.91
C GLU A 106 -15.03 20.05 7.06
N ASP A 107 -15.31 21.14 6.34
CA ASP A 107 -14.50 22.35 6.34
C ASP A 107 -14.23 22.92 7.74
N SER A 108 -15.21 22.79 8.66
CA SER A 108 -15.06 23.25 10.05
C SER A 108 -14.01 22.45 10.81
N LEU A 109 -14.01 21.11 10.66
CA LEU A 109 -13.03 20.22 11.28
C LEU A 109 -11.65 20.40 10.63
N GLY A 110 -11.60 20.51 9.30
CA GLY A 110 -10.37 20.83 8.57
C GLY A 110 -9.77 22.17 9.02
N SER A 111 -10.59 23.21 9.19
CA SER A 111 -10.13 24.53 9.66
C SER A 111 -9.62 24.50 11.10
N ARG A 112 -10.23 23.69 11.98
CA ARG A 112 -9.71 23.45 13.33
C ARG A 112 -8.33 22.80 13.30
N LEU A 113 -8.11 21.81 12.43
CA LEU A 113 -6.79 21.21 12.24
C LEU A 113 -5.77 22.25 11.77
N ARG A 114 -6.13 23.07 10.76
CA ARG A 114 -5.23 24.13 10.26
C ARG A 114 -4.78 25.06 11.37
N GLU A 115 -5.72 25.58 12.17
CA GLU A 115 -5.39 26.47 13.28
C GLU A 115 -4.58 25.77 14.37
N ALA A 116 -4.94 24.53 14.73
CA ALA A 116 -4.24 23.74 15.73
C ALA A 116 -2.79 23.42 15.37
N VAL A 117 -2.46 23.35 14.07
CA VAL A 117 -1.12 23.04 13.57
C VAL A 117 -0.23 24.28 13.49
N ARG A 118 -0.78 25.50 13.48
CA ARG A 118 0.02 26.75 13.37
C ARG A 118 1.08 26.89 14.45
N VAL A 119 0.82 26.41 15.66
CA VAL A 119 1.80 26.44 16.77
C VAL A 119 3.04 25.59 16.49
N LEU A 120 2.95 24.59 15.61
CA LEU A 120 4.06 23.76 15.15
C LEU A 120 4.74 24.35 13.90
N GLU A 121 4.00 25.03 13.03
CA GLU A 121 4.52 25.57 11.77
C GLU A 121 5.14 26.96 11.91
N GLU A 122 4.57 27.83 12.75
CA GLU A 122 4.95 29.23 12.93
C GLU A 122 5.98 29.41 14.06
N VAL A 123 6.94 28.51 14.11
CA VAL A 123 8.09 28.57 15.03
C VAL A 123 9.26 29.33 14.39
N PRO A 124 10.21 29.87 15.19
CA PRO A 124 11.44 30.44 14.67
C PRO A 124 12.18 29.46 13.73
N GLU A 125 12.86 29.98 12.70
CA GLU A 125 13.53 29.12 11.70
C GLU A 125 14.52 28.12 12.31
N ALA A 126 15.21 28.51 13.39
CA ALA A 126 16.15 27.64 14.11
C ALA A 126 15.47 26.47 14.85
N GLU A 127 14.16 26.57 15.08
CA GLU A 127 13.34 25.56 15.76
C GLU A 127 12.60 24.65 14.79
N LYS A 128 12.53 25.00 13.50
CA LYS A 128 11.93 24.15 12.47
C LYS A 128 12.67 22.82 12.38
N ASP A 129 11.90 21.74 12.45
CA ASP A 129 12.41 20.38 12.42
C ASP A 129 12.40 19.83 10.99
N TRP A 130 13.44 20.17 10.23
CA TRP A 130 13.60 19.68 8.87
C TRP A 130 13.98 18.20 8.86
N HIS A 131 13.27 17.41 8.06
CA HIS A 131 13.50 15.98 7.93
C HIS A 131 14.93 15.71 7.43
N PRO A 132 15.70 14.81 8.07
CA PRO A 132 17.06 14.51 7.66
C PRO A 132 17.15 14.06 6.20
N GLY A 133 18.05 14.68 5.43
CA GLY A 133 18.26 14.36 4.01
C GLY A 133 17.20 14.89 3.04
N SER A 134 16.23 15.70 3.50
CA SER A 134 15.19 16.30 2.64
C SER A 134 15.58 17.60 1.95
N ASP A 135 16.83 18.04 2.13
CA ASP A 135 17.33 19.33 1.61
C ASP A 135 16.42 20.54 1.98
N GLY A 136 15.79 20.49 3.16
CA GLY A 136 14.91 21.56 3.64
C GLY A 136 13.57 21.66 2.90
N GLN A 137 13.09 20.56 2.29
CA GLN A 137 11.79 20.51 1.64
C GLN A 137 10.73 19.81 2.47
N VAL A 138 11.10 18.95 3.43
CA VAL A 138 10.14 18.21 4.27
C VAL A 138 10.25 18.68 5.71
N LEU A 139 9.21 19.31 6.21
CA LEU A 139 9.08 19.79 7.58
C LEU A 139 8.30 18.76 8.42
N ASP A 140 8.97 18.20 9.43
CA ASP A 140 8.37 17.28 10.38
C ASP A 140 7.67 18.09 11.49
N LEU A 141 6.34 17.97 11.60
CA LEU A 141 5.55 18.66 12.63
C LEU A 141 5.29 17.74 13.81
N VAL A 142 4.91 16.50 13.52
CA VAL A 142 4.81 15.39 14.47
C VAL A 142 5.42 14.19 13.76
N HIS A 143 6.59 13.72 14.20
CA HIS A 143 7.25 12.59 13.56
C HIS A 143 7.48 11.45 14.55
N PRO A 144 6.99 10.22 14.30
CA PRO A 144 7.02 9.14 15.30
C PRO A 144 8.43 8.67 15.68
N SER A 145 9.44 8.92 14.83
CA SER A 145 10.85 8.65 15.16
C SER A 145 11.47 9.60 16.19
N LEU A 146 10.94 10.81 16.37
CA LEU A 146 11.43 11.73 17.40
C LEU A 146 10.84 11.31 18.75
N PHE A 147 11.66 11.20 19.79
CA PHE A 147 11.26 10.62 21.09
C PHE A 147 10.62 9.22 20.99
N CYS A 148 11.09 8.39 20.05
CA CYS A 148 10.73 6.98 19.99
C CYS A 148 11.20 6.21 21.24
N LEU A 149 10.72 4.99 21.42
CA LEU A 149 11.22 4.09 22.46
C LEU A 149 12.63 3.63 22.07
N VAL A 150 13.59 3.77 22.98
CA VAL A 150 15.00 3.41 22.81
C VAL A 150 15.40 2.39 23.88
N ASN A 151 15.89 1.22 23.45
CA ASN A 151 16.28 0.15 24.33
C ASN A 151 17.44 0.58 25.25
N GLY A 152 17.30 0.31 26.55
CA GLY A 152 18.26 0.72 27.58
C GLY A 152 18.24 2.20 27.97
N VAL A 153 17.42 3.05 27.34
CA VAL A 153 17.35 4.50 27.62
C VAL A 153 15.97 4.88 28.13
N SER A 154 14.92 4.49 27.41
CA SER A 154 13.54 4.95 27.65
C SER A 154 12.85 4.34 28.87
N GLY A 155 13.44 3.31 29.50
CA GLY A 155 12.83 2.60 30.62
C GLY A 155 11.55 1.82 30.27
N GLY A 156 11.32 1.52 28.99
CA GLY A 156 10.16 0.74 28.54
C GLY A 156 10.20 -0.73 28.98
N PRO A 157 9.05 -1.41 29.01
CA PRO A 157 8.97 -2.80 29.48
C PRO A 157 9.70 -3.76 28.53
N GLU A 158 10.32 -4.82 29.09
CA GLU A 158 11.11 -5.81 28.33
C GLU A 158 10.33 -6.48 27.18
N ARG A 159 8.99 -6.49 27.26
CA ARG A 159 8.13 -7.05 26.21
C ARG A 159 8.27 -6.35 24.84
N ALA A 160 8.69 -5.08 24.81
CA ALA A 160 8.98 -4.35 23.57
C ALA A 160 10.09 -5.00 22.73
N TRP A 161 10.99 -5.75 23.39
CA TRP A 161 12.23 -6.26 22.78
C TRP A 161 12.20 -7.77 22.57
N ARG A 162 11.02 -8.40 22.71
CA ARG A 162 10.83 -9.83 22.43
C ARG A 162 10.76 -10.04 20.93
N ASN A 163 11.93 -10.25 20.33
CA ASN A 163 12.05 -10.47 18.89
C ASN A 163 11.43 -11.82 18.47
N PRO A 164 10.33 -11.84 17.68
CA PRO A 164 9.72 -13.06 17.20
C PRO A 164 10.36 -13.58 15.90
N THR A 165 11.32 -12.86 15.31
CA THR A 165 11.91 -13.21 14.02
C THR A 165 12.89 -14.37 14.14
N ASN A 166 13.14 -15.02 13.00
CA ASN A 166 14.18 -16.03 12.86
C ASN A 166 15.38 -15.45 12.07
N ARG A 167 16.40 -16.28 11.80
CA ARG A 167 17.63 -15.83 11.11
C ARG A 167 17.42 -15.22 9.72
N TYR A 168 16.31 -15.56 9.05
CA TYR A 168 15.96 -15.11 7.70
C TYR A 168 15.17 -13.79 7.70
N ALA A 169 14.65 -13.38 8.86
CA ALA A 169 13.84 -12.18 9.04
C ALA A 169 14.49 -11.22 10.06
N ARG A 170 15.81 -11.29 10.21
CA ARG A 170 16.54 -10.61 11.30
C ARG A 170 16.41 -9.08 11.24
N TYR A 171 16.22 -8.53 10.05
CA TYR A 171 16.16 -7.08 9.81
C TYR A 171 14.76 -6.51 9.93
N GLU A 172 13.73 -7.35 10.00
CA GLU A 172 12.34 -6.91 10.12
C GLU A 172 12.02 -6.35 11.50
N PHE A 173 12.80 -6.71 12.52
CA PHE A 173 12.60 -6.29 13.90
C PHE A 173 13.79 -5.46 14.40
N SER A 174 13.52 -4.28 14.93
CA SER A 174 14.52 -3.44 15.58
C SER A 174 14.73 -3.89 17.04
N GLU A 175 15.94 -4.28 17.40
CA GLU A 175 16.29 -4.56 18.80
C GLU A 175 16.56 -3.30 19.63
N LYS A 176 16.54 -2.13 18.98
CA LYS A 176 16.95 -0.86 19.57
C LYS A 176 15.84 0.19 19.64
N PHE A 177 14.94 0.22 18.65
CA PHE A 177 13.97 1.28 18.51
C PHE A 177 12.55 0.73 18.32
N GLN A 178 11.55 1.48 18.81
CA GLN A 178 10.15 1.23 18.46
C GLN A 178 9.40 2.57 18.45
N TRP A 179 8.54 2.80 17.46
CA TRP A 179 7.58 3.90 17.55
C TRP A 179 6.54 3.62 18.65
N LEU A 180 6.10 4.67 19.35
CA LEU A 180 5.12 4.56 20.43
C LEU A 180 3.73 4.93 19.90
N PRO A 181 2.80 3.97 19.73
CA PRO A 181 1.41 4.30 19.47
C PRO A 181 0.76 4.96 20.70
N THR A 182 -0.31 5.71 20.46
CA THR A 182 -1.28 6.06 21.50
C THR A 182 -2.38 4.99 21.56
N ASP A 183 -2.86 4.66 22.76
CA ASP A 183 -4.00 3.77 22.93
C ASP A 183 -5.29 4.54 22.67
N VAL A 184 -6.18 3.95 21.88
CA VAL A 184 -7.41 4.59 21.41
C VAL A 184 -8.61 3.71 21.72
N ASP A 185 -9.60 4.24 22.43
CA ASP A 185 -10.87 3.55 22.61
C ASP A 185 -11.88 4.05 21.58
N VAL A 186 -12.43 3.13 20.79
CA VAL A 186 -13.58 3.38 19.91
C VAL A 186 -14.81 2.87 20.64
N ARG A 187 -15.73 3.77 20.99
CA ARG A 187 -16.99 3.42 21.66
C ARG A 187 -17.96 2.74 20.68
N GLU A 188 -19.02 2.14 21.23
CA GLU A 188 -20.07 1.45 20.45
C GLU A 188 -20.82 2.39 19.47
N ASP A 189 -20.91 3.67 19.80
CA ASP A 189 -21.49 4.72 18.95
C ASP A 189 -20.51 5.27 17.90
N GLY A 190 -19.25 4.81 17.91
CA GLY A 190 -18.18 5.27 17.02
C GLY A 190 -17.40 6.49 17.52
N GLU A 191 -17.70 7.03 18.71
CA GLU A 191 -16.88 8.07 19.32
C GLU A 191 -15.48 7.52 19.64
N VAL A 192 -14.46 8.31 19.35
CA VAL A 192 -13.05 7.95 19.53
C VAL A 192 -12.46 8.76 20.67
N VAL A 193 -11.76 8.09 21.58
CA VAL A 193 -11.06 8.72 22.71
C VAL A 193 -9.63 8.22 22.78
N PHE A 194 -8.67 9.13 22.66
CA PHE A 194 -7.27 8.83 22.88
C PHE A 194 -7.02 8.77 24.40
N ARG A 195 -6.46 7.66 24.88
CA ARG A 195 -6.30 7.34 26.30
C ARG A 195 -4.97 7.79 26.88
N SER A 196 -3.95 7.87 26.02
CA SER A 196 -2.60 8.27 26.37
C SER A 196 -2.13 9.40 25.46
N TYR A 197 -1.03 10.05 25.81
CA TYR A 197 -0.49 11.15 25.02
C TYR A 197 -0.09 10.67 23.61
N VAL A 198 -0.19 11.57 22.63
CA VAL A 198 0.35 11.32 21.29
C VAL A 198 1.83 11.71 21.32
N ASN A 199 2.71 10.82 20.88
CA ASN A 199 4.14 11.11 20.87
C ASN A 199 4.41 12.41 20.08
N ASN A 200 5.24 13.31 20.63
CA ASN A 200 5.54 14.66 20.13
C ASN A 200 4.40 15.69 20.13
N VAL A 201 3.26 15.38 20.76
CA VAL A 201 2.20 16.37 20.97
C VAL A 201 2.23 16.81 22.43
N HIS A 202 2.67 18.06 22.68
CA HIS A 202 2.67 18.63 24.02
C HIS A 202 1.22 18.81 24.51
N PRO A 203 0.86 18.31 25.71
CA PRO A 203 -0.54 18.30 26.16
C PRO A 203 -1.13 19.70 26.37
N GLU A 204 -0.31 20.68 26.77
CA GLU A 204 -0.77 22.07 26.98
C GLU A 204 -0.60 22.93 25.72
N ASP A 205 0.64 23.10 25.24
CA ASP A 205 0.94 23.92 24.06
C ASP A 205 0.22 23.46 22.78
N HIS A 206 0.01 22.15 22.60
CA HIS A 206 -0.66 21.58 21.42
C HIS A 206 -2.05 21.02 21.78
N ARG A 207 -2.69 21.55 22.83
CA ARG A 207 -4.00 21.08 23.32
C ARG A 207 -5.08 20.99 22.24
N GLU A 208 -5.12 21.96 21.31
CA GLU A 208 -6.12 21.99 20.24
C GLU A 208 -5.86 20.88 19.21
N LEU A 209 -4.58 20.56 18.95
CA LEU A 209 -4.19 19.43 18.11
C LEU A 209 -4.56 18.12 18.80
N ALA A 210 -4.23 17.96 20.08
CA ALA A 210 -4.61 16.78 20.86
C ALA A 210 -6.14 16.56 20.88
N ALA A 211 -6.94 17.64 20.89
CA ALA A 211 -8.39 17.57 20.86
C ALA A 211 -8.97 17.20 19.48
N VAL A 212 -8.34 17.64 18.37
CA VAL A 212 -8.85 17.38 17.02
C VAL A 212 -8.48 16.01 16.47
N LEU A 213 -7.37 15.41 16.93
CA LEU A 213 -6.88 14.12 16.43
C LEU A 213 -7.90 12.95 16.62
N PRO A 214 -8.56 12.78 17.78
CA PRO A 214 -9.58 11.75 17.94
C PRO A 214 -10.78 11.92 16.99
N GLU A 215 -11.22 13.17 16.78
CA GLU A 215 -12.33 13.47 15.86
C GLU A 215 -11.97 13.11 14.42
N LEU A 216 -10.75 13.46 13.96
CA LEU A 216 -10.26 13.11 12.64
C LEU A 216 -10.11 11.59 12.45
N PHE A 217 -9.56 10.90 13.45
CA PHE A 217 -9.47 9.43 13.42
C PHE A 217 -10.87 8.79 13.35
N ALA A 218 -11.85 9.32 14.07
CA ALA A 218 -13.24 8.85 14.00
C ALA A 218 -13.83 8.98 12.58
N ARG A 219 -13.51 10.07 11.86
CA ARG A 219 -13.94 10.24 10.46
C ARG A 219 -13.27 9.24 9.52
N MET A 220 -12.00 8.93 9.73
CA MET A 220 -11.25 8.00 8.89
C MET A 220 -11.46 6.53 9.23
N ARG A 221 -11.99 6.20 10.42
CA ARG A 221 -12.28 4.82 10.86
C ARG A 221 -12.94 3.94 9.79
N PRO A 222 -14.00 4.38 9.08
CA PRO A 222 -14.65 3.51 8.09
C PRO A 222 -13.74 3.15 6.90
N LEU A 223 -12.75 3.99 6.56
CA LEU A 223 -11.75 3.63 5.54
C LEU A 223 -10.87 2.47 6.03
N PHE A 224 -10.43 2.50 7.29
CA PHE A 224 -9.68 1.39 7.89
C PHE A 224 -10.51 0.10 7.94
N GLU A 225 -11.79 0.20 8.28
CA GLU A 225 -12.70 -0.96 8.30
C GLU A 225 -12.84 -1.63 6.94
N ASN A 226 -12.96 -0.83 5.88
CA ASN A 226 -12.99 -1.35 4.52
C ASN A 226 -11.66 -2.01 4.14
N VAL A 227 -10.52 -1.38 4.43
CA VAL A 227 -9.19 -1.97 4.18
C VAL A 227 -9.02 -3.30 4.92
N LEU A 228 -9.36 -3.35 6.22
CA LEU A 228 -9.25 -4.57 7.01
C LEU A 228 -10.23 -5.66 6.53
N THR A 229 -11.40 -5.27 6.04
CA THR A 229 -12.36 -6.21 5.43
C THR A 229 -11.79 -6.79 4.14
N ASP A 230 -11.22 -5.98 3.25
CA ASP A 230 -10.57 -6.45 2.03
C ASP A 230 -9.39 -7.38 2.34
N LEU A 231 -8.61 -7.12 3.40
CA LEU A 231 -7.54 -8.03 3.85
C LEU A 231 -8.05 -9.41 4.30
N ARG A 232 -9.33 -9.54 4.66
CA ARG A 232 -9.97 -10.83 4.98
C ARG A 232 -10.61 -11.50 3.78
N HIS A 233 -10.84 -10.73 2.73
CA HIS A 233 -11.53 -11.15 1.52
C HIS A 233 -10.72 -10.71 0.30
N PRO A 234 -9.49 -11.23 0.12
CA PRO A 234 -8.64 -10.84 -1.00
C PRO A 234 -9.37 -11.12 -2.32
N ARG A 235 -9.25 -10.18 -3.26
CA ARG A 235 -9.90 -10.30 -4.56
C ARG A 235 -9.27 -11.43 -5.38
N PRO A 236 -10.07 -12.26 -6.07
CA PRO A 236 -9.54 -13.23 -7.02
C PRO A 236 -8.93 -12.55 -8.23
N LEU A 237 -8.13 -13.31 -9.00
CA LEU A 237 -7.62 -12.88 -10.30
C LEU A 237 -8.78 -12.62 -11.27
N ARG A 238 -8.60 -11.65 -12.19
CA ARG A 238 -9.58 -11.38 -13.26
C ARG A 238 -9.43 -12.37 -14.41
N ILE A 239 -8.20 -12.82 -14.64
CA ILE A 239 -7.83 -13.81 -15.66
C ILE A 239 -6.96 -14.87 -15.01
N GLU A 240 -7.47 -16.10 -14.96
CA GLU A 240 -6.70 -17.27 -14.54
C GLU A 240 -5.98 -17.86 -15.77
N ALA A 241 -4.65 -17.80 -15.79
CA ALA A 241 -3.85 -18.47 -16.79
C ALA A 241 -3.56 -19.92 -16.36
N ASP A 242 -3.34 -20.82 -17.33
CA ASP A 242 -2.89 -22.19 -17.09
C ASP A 242 -1.47 -22.36 -17.66
N PRO A 243 -0.42 -22.20 -16.83
CA PRO A 243 0.97 -22.29 -17.27
C PRO A 243 1.39 -23.66 -17.85
N TYR A 244 0.62 -24.72 -17.58
CA TYR A 244 0.88 -26.05 -18.12
C TYR A 244 -0.04 -26.40 -19.31
N GLY A 245 -0.95 -25.50 -19.66
CA GLY A 245 -1.95 -25.70 -20.72
C GLY A 245 -2.03 -24.54 -21.72
N TRP A 246 -1.20 -23.50 -21.60
CA TRP A 246 -1.26 -22.34 -22.48
C TRP A 246 -0.61 -22.57 -23.85
N TYR A 247 0.01 -23.72 -24.11
CA TYR A 247 0.54 -24.03 -25.43
C TYR A 247 -0.33 -25.06 -26.14
N ASP A 248 -0.76 -24.71 -27.34
CA ASP A 248 -1.44 -25.62 -28.25
C ASP A 248 -0.44 -26.28 -29.21
N SER A 249 -0.88 -27.37 -29.85
CA SER A 249 -0.21 -27.99 -31.00
C SER A 249 1.16 -28.61 -30.70
N GLU A 250 1.39 -29.09 -29.47
CA GLU A 250 2.60 -29.85 -29.14
C GLU A 250 2.71 -31.10 -30.04
N PRO A 251 3.86 -31.35 -30.69
CA PRO A 251 4.09 -32.55 -31.47
C PRO A 251 3.93 -33.83 -30.63
N GLU A 252 3.28 -34.86 -31.19
CA GLU A 252 3.14 -36.16 -30.51
C GLU A 252 4.34 -37.06 -30.79
N TYR A 253 4.93 -37.65 -29.75
CA TYR A 253 6.03 -38.59 -29.91
C TYR A 253 5.58 -39.84 -30.69
N PRO A 254 6.31 -40.27 -31.73
CA PRO A 254 5.89 -41.40 -32.57
C PRO A 254 5.87 -42.71 -31.77
N ASP A 255 4.76 -43.44 -31.84
CA ASP A 255 4.65 -44.78 -31.25
C ASP A 255 5.41 -45.79 -32.11
N LYS A 256 6.40 -46.48 -31.51
CA LYS A 256 7.22 -47.47 -32.19
C LYS A 256 6.39 -48.57 -32.85
N ASP A 257 5.29 -49.00 -32.25
CA ASP A 257 4.46 -50.09 -32.76
C ASP A 257 3.66 -49.69 -34.03
N SER A 258 3.63 -48.39 -34.37
CA SER A 258 2.96 -47.86 -35.56
C SER A 258 3.80 -47.97 -36.84
N TYR A 259 5.06 -48.41 -36.77
CA TYR A 259 5.99 -48.41 -37.90
C TYR A 259 6.40 -49.81 -38.34
N SER A 260 6.66 -49.98 -39.64
CA SER A 260 6.95 -51.28 -40.27
C SER A 260 8.31 -51.86 -39.90
N ASP A 261 9.28 -51.00 -39.58
CA ASP A 261 10.65 -51.36 -39.21
C ASP A 261 11.33 -50.23 -38.42
N ASP A 262 12.50 -50.54 -37.84
CA ASP A 262 13.27 -49.59 -37.04
C ASP A 262 13.74 -48.36 -37.86
N ALA A 263 13.97 -48.48 -39.17
CA ALA A 263 14.43 -47.36 -39.99
C ALA A 263 13.31 -46.33 -40.22
N ALA A 264 12.08 -46.80 -40.46
CA ALA A 264 10.90 -45.96 -40.56
C ALA A 264 10.59 -45.26 -39.23
N TYR A 265 10.74 -45.96 -38.10
CA TYR A 265 10.61 -45.38 -36.77
C TYR A 265 11.65 -44.28 -36.51
N GLN A 266 12.93 -44.53 -36.82
CA GLN A 266 13.99 -43.53 -36.63
C GLN A 266 13.81 -42.29 -37.51
N GLU A 267 13.25 -42.42 -38.71
CA GLU A 267 12.91 -41.26 -39.55
C GLU A 267 11.76 -40.44 -38.96
N ALA A 268 10.74 -41.11 -38.41
CA ALA A 268 9.66 -40.45 -37.71
C ALA A 268 10.15 -39.72 -36.45
N VAL A 269 11.07 -40.32 -35.68
CA VAL A 269 11.72 -39.67 -34.54
C VAL A 269 12.46 -38.41 -34.97
N ARG A 270 13.25 -38.45 -36.06
CA ARG A 270 13.92 -37.24 -36.58
C ARG A 270 12.95 -36.13 -37.02
N THR A 271 11.82 -36.52 -37.61
CA THR A 271 10.78 -35.56 -38.01
C THR A 271 10.12 -34.94 -36.79
N TYR A 272 9.83 -35.76 -35.77
CA TYR A 272 9.33 -35.30 -34.47
C TYR A 272 10.32 -34.35 -33.80
N GLU A 273 11.61 -34.69 -33.72
CA GLU A 273 12.64 -33.84 -33.12
C GLU A 273 12.69 -32.45 -33.79
N ALA A 274 12.68 -32.40 -35.13
CA ALA A 274 12.65 -31.13 -35.85
C ALA A 274 11.35 -30.33 -35.64
N ALA A 275 10.20 -31.01 -35.54
CA ALA A 275 8.92 -30.36 -35.24
C ALA A 275 8.85 -29.88 -33.78
N GLN A 276 9.45 -30.61 -32.85
CA GLN A 276 9.54 -30.27 -31.44
C GLN A 276 10.42 -29.03 -31.25
N ASP A 277 11.57 -28.97 -31.92
CA ASP A 277 12.46 -27.81 -31.90
C ASP A 277 11.75 -26.57 -32.47
N ASP A 278 11.09 -26.69 -33.64
CA ASP A 278 10.33 -25.59 -34.26
C ASP A 278 9.16 -25.12 -33.38
N TRP A 279 8.43 -26.06 -32.76
CA TRP A 279 7.36 -25.74 -31.82
C TRP A 279 7.91 -25.03 -30.59
N TRP A 280 9.01 -25.50 -30.00
CA TRP A 280 9.61 -24.88 -28.82
C TRP A 280 10.10 -23.45 -29.10
N GLU A 281 10.71 -23.22 -30.27
CA GLU A 281 11.23 -21.91 -30.67
C GLU A 281 10.12 -20.89 -31.01
N ASN A 282 8.96 -21.35 -31.49
CA ASN A 282 7.91 -20.48 -32.04
C ASN A 282 6.57 -20.55 -31.29
N ARG A 283 6.45 -21.38 -30.24
CA ARG A 283 5.22 -21.46 -29.42
C ARG A 283 4.93 -20.10 -28.77
N CYS A 284 3.66 -19.72 -28.76
CA CYS A 284 3.17 -18.53 -28.06
C CYS A 284 2.10 -18.97 -27.06
N PRO A 285 2.17 -18.51 -25.79
CA PRO A 285 1.15 -18.84 -24.81
C PRO A 285 -0.19 -18.24 -25.21
N VAL A 286 -1.24 -19.06 -25.09
CA VAL A 286 -2.63 -18.71 -25.31
C VAL A 286 -3.28 -18.50 -23.95
N VAL A 287 -3.32 -17.24 -23.52
CA VAL A 287 -4.03 -16.85 -22.31
C VAL A 287 -5.53 -16.76 -22.61
N PRO A 288 -6.42 -17.35 -21.79
CA PRO A 288 -7.85 -17.17 -21.97
C PRO A 288 -8.22 -15.68 -21.92
N ASP A 289 -9.16 -15.28 -22.78
CA ASP A 289 -9.71 -13.94 -22.71
C ASP A 289 -10.53 -13.74 -21.42
N ALA A 290 -10.88 -12.50 -21.08
CA ALA A 290 -11.61 -12.20 -19.86
C ALA A 290 -12.94 -12.98 -19.79
N PRO A 291 -13.25 -13.66 -18.67
CA PRO A 291 -14.52 -14.33 -18.48
C PRO A 291 -15.67 -13.32 -18.36
N ASP A 292 -16.90 -13.81 -18.23
CA ASP A 292 -17.98 -12.92 -17.79
C ASP A 292 -17.75 -12.50 -16.33
N PHE A 293 -17.88 -11.21 -16.05
CA PHE A 293 -17.66 -10.68 -14.71
C PHE A 293 -18.65 -11.29 -13.71
N THR A 294 -18.10 -11.90 -12.66
CA THR A 294 -18.85 -12.35 -11.50
C THR A 294 -18.44 -11.49 -10.31
N PRO A 295 -19.38 -10.76 -9.67
CA PRO A 295 -19.05 -9.94 -8.52
C PRO A 295 -18.49 -10.82 -7.38
N PRO A 296 -17.41 -10.39 -6.71
CA PRO A 296 -16.94 -11.07 -5.52
C PRO A 296 -18.07 -11.22 -4.49
N GLU A 297 -18.07 -12.31 -3.74
CA GLU A 297 -19.03 -12.50 -2.66
C GLU A 297 -18.94 -11.32 -1.69
N VAL A 298 -20.05 -10.60 -1.53
CA VAL A 298 -20.11 -9.49 -0.57
C VAL A 298 -20.06 -10.11 0.82
N PRO A 299 -19.07 -9.76 1.67
CA PRO A 299 -19.02 -10.28 3.02
C PRO A 299 -20.33 -9.95 3.75
N GLU A 300 -20.93 -10.95 4.39
CA GLU A 300 -22.07 -10.73 5.30
C GLU A 300 -21.68 -9.68 6.34
N ASP A 301 -22.66 -8.98 6.94
CA ASP A 301 -22.39 -7.94 7.94
C ASP A 301 -21.52 -8.46 9.10
N SER A 302 -21.61 -9.74 9.44
CA SER A 302 -20.76 -10.40 10.45
C SER A 302 -19.32 -10.66 10.03
N ALA A 303 -19.02 -10.65 8.73
CA ALA A 303 -17.69 -10.82 8.16
C ALA A 303 -16.97 -9.47 7.94
N ARG A 304 -17.71 -8.36 7.90
CA ARG A 304 -17.13 -7.01 7.87
C ARG A 304 -16.42 -6.70 9.18
N ILE A 305 -15.25 -6.06 9.07
CA ILE A 305 -14.51 -5.64 10.26
C ILE A 305 -15.14 -4.36 10.82
N ASP A 306 -15.63 -4.46 12.05
CA ASP A 306 -16.10 -3.33 12.85
C ASP A 306 -15.11 -3.06 13.99
N LEU A 307 -14.57 -1.85 14.01
CA LEU A 307 -13.62 -1.35 15.00
C LEU A 307 -14.32 -0.72 16.21
N ARG A 308 -15.64 -0.55 16.20
CA ARG A 308 -16.39 -0.02 17.37
C ARG A 308 -16.36 -0.98 18.55
N GLY A 309 -16.42 -0.41 19.75
CA GLY A 309 -16.31 -1.13 21.02
C GLY A 309 -14.90 -1.66 21.31
N ARG A 310 -13.91 -1.40 20.46
CA ARG A 310 -12.54 -1.94 20.60
C ARG A 310 -11.55 -0.91 21.11
N ARG A 311 -10.50 -1.42 21.74
CA ARG A 311 -9.26 -0.68 21.98
C ARG A 311 -8.30 -0.93 20.83
N LEU A 312 -7.77 0.15 20.28
CA LEU A 312 -6.83 0.17 19.16
C LEU A 312 -5.53 0.87 19.60
N GLN A 313 -4.51 0.75 18.76
CA GLN A 313 -3.25 1.46 18.90
C GLN A 313 -2.95 2.19 17.59
N VAL A 314 -2.66 3.48 17.69
CA VAL A 314 -2.50 4.36 16.52
C VAL A 314 -1.24 5.20 16.67
N ILE A 315 -0.42 5.23 15.64
CA ILE A 315 0.74 6.12 15.55
C ILE A 315 0.35 7.31 14.68
N VAL A 316 0.72 8.52 15.10
CA VAL A 316 0.35 9.77 14.42
C VAL A 316 1.58 10.41 13.79
N LYS A 317 1.46 10.89 12.55
CA LYS A 317 2.49 11.68 11.86
C LYS A 317 1.85 12.88 11.17
N LEU A 318 2.47 14.05 11.32
CA LEU A 318 2.13 15.27 10.59
C LEU A 318 3.39 15.79 9.91
N ALA A 319 3.31 16.05 8.62
CA ALA A 319 4.41 16.57 7.84
C ALA A 319 3.93 17.50 6.73
N THR A 320 4.79 18.44 6.37
CA THR A 320 4.56 19.41 5.31
C THR A 320 5.70 19.34 4.31
N ILE A 321 5.40 19.08 3.04
CA ILE A 321 6.36 19.27 1.95
C ILE A 321 6.20 20.71 1.45
N GLN A 322 7.30 21.45 1.39
CA GLN A 322 7.37 22.85 0.93
C GLN A 322 8.22 22.94 -0.33
N LEU A 323 7.69 23.67 -1.32
CA LEU A 323 8.38 24.05 -2.54
C LEU A 323 8.53 25.56 -2.56
N THR A 324 9.70 26.03 -2.99
CA THR A 324 10.02 27.46 -3.12
C THR A 324 10.43 27.76 -4.56
N PRO A 325 10.41 29.04 -4.99
CA PRO A 325 10.95 29.39 -6.31
C PRO A 325 12.40 28.92 -6.54
N ASP A 326 13.20 28.83 -5.49
CA ASP A 326 14.59 28.33 -5.55
C ASP A 326 14.68 26.80 -5.58
N LYS A 327 13.68 26.10 -5.03
CA LYS A 327 13.53 24.64 -5.03
C LYS A 327 12.13 24.25 -5.49
N PRO A 328 11.83 24.37 -6.80
CA PRO A 328 10.46 24.34 -7.31
C PRO A 328 9.93 22.92 -7.56
N GLU A 329 10.74 21.88 -7.39
CA GLU A 329 10.41 20.48 -7.69
C GLU A 329 10.71 19.59 -6.47
N TYR A 330 9.85 18.59 -6.27
CA TYR A 330 10.06 17.48 -5.34
C TYR A 330 10.16 16.19 -6.15
N ASP A 331 11.28 15.48 -6.04
CA ASP A 331 11.60 14.31 -6.88
C ASP A 331 10.77 13.06 -6.58
N GLY A 332 10.01 13.08 -5.47
CA GLY A 332 9.25 11.93 -5.00
C GLY A 332 9.90 11.22 -3.82
N GLY A 333 9.22 10.20 -3.31
CA GLY A 333 9.70 9.33 -2.24
C GLY A 333 10.26 8.01 -2.76
N SER A 334 11.00 7.29 -1.92
CA SER A 334 11.37 5.90 -2.20
C SER A 334 10.18 4.96 -2.00
N TRP A 335 10.21 3.81 -2.67
CA TRP A 335 9.31 2.70 -2.35
C TRP A 335 9.57 2.20 -0.93
N HIS A 336 8.51 2.13 -0.11
CA HIS A 336 8.59 1.66 1.27
C HIS A 336 7.24 1.15 1.80
N VAL A 337 7.31 0.42 2.90
CA VAL A 337 6.18 0.11 3.78
C VAL A 337 6.33 0.89 5.09
N GLU A 338 5.25 1.05 5.85
CA GLU A 338 5.30 1.78 7.11
C GLU A 338 5.76 0.91 8.27
N GLY A 339 6.68 1.45 9.08
CA GLY A 339 7.16 0.75 10.26
C GLY A 339 8.09 -0.43 9.99
N MET A 340 8.41 -1.09 11.08
CA MET A 340 9.07 -2.39 11.19
C MET A 340 8.13 -3.32 11.96
N LEU A 341 8.50 -4.58 12.12
CA LEU A 341 7.68 -5.59 12.80
C LEU A 341 7.31 -5.19 14.22
N ASN A 342 8.15 -4.42 14.92
CA ASN A 342 7.85 -3.92 16.26
C ASN A 342 6.58 -3.06 16.31
N GLU A 343 6.31 -2.29 15.25
CA GLU A 343 5.13 -1.42 15.19
C GLU A 343 3.86 -2.13 14.72
N ARG A 344 4.00 -3.30 14.05
CA ARG A 344 2.87 -4.10 13.54
C ARG A 344 1.80 -3.27 12.81
N ILE A 345 2.22 -2.31 11.99
CA ILE A 345 1.29 -1.45 11.25
C ILE A 345 0.59 -2.30 10.19
N VAL A 346 -0.73 -2.43 10.29
CA VAL A 346 -1.57 -3.19 9.34
C VAL A 346 -2.13 -2.29 8.24
N SER A 347 -2.40 -1.02 8.54
CA SER A 347 -2.99 -0.09 7.58
C SER A 347 -2.55 1.34 7.86
N THR A 348 -2.43 2.10 6.78
CA THR A 348 -2.08 3.52 6.80
C THR A 348 -3.24 4.33 6.27
N GLY A 349 -3.66 5.33 7.04
CA GLY A 349 -4.64 6.33 6.63
C GLY A 349 -3.98 7.70 6.51
N ILE A 350 -4.17 8.39 5.38
CA ILE A 350 -3.61 9.72 5.12
C ILE A 350 -4.74 10.70 4.81
N TYR A 351 -4.71 11.86 5.46
CA TYR A 351 -5.54 13.02 5.16
C TYR A 351 -4.68 14.16 4.59
N TYR A 352 -4.91 14.49 3.32
CA TYR A 352 -4.29 15.60 2.59
C TYR A 352 -4.99 16.91 2.91
N TRP A 353 -4.76 17.46 4.11
CA TRP A 353 -5.61 18.51 4.66
C TRP A 353 -5.41 19.90 4.04
N ASP A 354 -4.27 20.14 3.40
CA ASP A 354 -3.99 21.39 2.69
C ASP A 354 -2.89 21.21 1.64
N SER A 355 -3.18 21.56 0.39
CA SER A 355 -2.22 21.57 -0.71
C SER A 355 -2.46 22.79 -1.59
N GLU A 356 -1.44 23.61 -1.81
CA GLU A 356 -1.54 24.85 -2.59
C GLU A 356 -0.37 24.98 -3.56
N ASN A 357 -0.65 25.50 -4.76
CA ASN A 357 0.34 25.88 -5.76
C ASN A 357 1.29 24.76 -6.20
N ILE A 358 0.80 23.51 -6.23
CA ILE A 358 1.54 22.36 -6.74
C ILE A 358 0.79 21.71 -7.90
N THR A 359 1.51 21.04 -8.80
CA THR A 359 0.92 20.13 -9.77
C THR A 359 0.27 18.95 -9.06
N GLU A 360 -0.48 18.12 -9.80
CA GLU A 360 -1.03 16.89 -9.24
C GLU A 360 0.07 16.04 -8.59
N SER A 361 -0.17 15.59 -7.36
CA SER A 361 0.69 14.68 -6.61
C SER A 361 -0.03 13.35 -6.47
N THR A 362 0.69 12.24 -6.63
CA THR A 362 0.14 10.89 -6.60
C THR A 362 0.79 10.04 -5.51
N LEU A 363 0.10 8.98 -5.10
CA LEU A 363 0.65 7.89 -4.30
C LEU A 363 0.59 6.62 -5.14
N GLY A 364 1.75 6.11 -5.55
CA GLY A 364 1.89 4.88 -6.33
C GLY A 364 1.94 3.65 -5.42
N PHE A 365 1.47 2.51 -5.92
CA PHE A 365 1.38 1.26 -5.18
C PHE A 365 1.92 0.10 -6.01
N ARG A 366 2.66 -0.80 -5.36
CA ARG A 366 3.09 -2.09 -5.93
C ARG A 366 2.95 -3.21 -4.91
N ALA A 367 2.88 -4.44 -5.38
CA ALA A 367 2.85 -5.64 -4.54
C ALA A 367 4.01 -6.58 -4.89
N ALA A 368 4.62 -7.16 -3.86
CA ALA A 368 5.50 -8.33 -4.03
C ALA A 368 4.66 -9.55 -4.45
N LEU A 369 5.23 -10.41 -5.29
CA LEU A 369 4.53 -11.59 -5.81
C LEU A 369 5.07 -12.89 -5.21
N ASP A 370 4.23 -13.93 -5.28
CA ASP A 370 4.69 -15.31 -5.16
C ASP A 370 5.34 -15.73 -6.49
N ASP A 371 6.24 -16.71 -6.44
CA ASP A 371 6.83 -17.27 -7.65
C ASP A 371 5.70 -17.87 -8.52
N PRO A 372 5.59 -17.50 -9.81
CA PRO A 372 4.62 -18.13 -10.68
C PRO A 372 4.93 -19.63 -10.79
N SER A 373 3.89 -20.47 -10.85
CA SER A 373 4.05 -21.87 -11.25
C SER A 373 4.12 -21.94 -12.77
N TYR A 374 5.08 -22.64 -13.36
CA TYR A 374 5.20 -22.78 -14.83
C TYR A 374 5.95 -24.07 -15.22
N GLU A 375 5.91 -24.42 -16.51
CA GLU A 375 6.67 -25.54 -17.06
C GLU A 375 8.18 -25.23 -17.04
N GLN A 376 9.00 -26.20 -16.63
CA GLN A 376 10.45 -26.00 -16.54
C GLN A 376 11.05 -25.54 -17.89
N ASN A 377 11.89 -24.50 -17.84
CA ASN A 377 12.49 -23.81 -19.00
C ASN A 377 11.52 -22.99 -19.86
N ASP A 378 10.28 -22.73 -19.41
CA ASP A 378 9.31 -21.93 -20.15
C ASP A 378 9.38 -20.42 -19.89
N ASP A 379 10.55 -19.86 -20.12
CA ASP A 379 10.84 -18.45 -19.83
C ASP A 379 9.99 -17.50 -20.68
N ASN A 380 9.76 -17.88 -21.95
CA ASN A 380 8.94 -17.10 -22.88
C ASN A 380 7.48 -17.00 -22.43
N GLY A 381 6.90 -18.10 -21.94
CA GLY A 381 5.53 -18.14 -21.46
C GLY A 381 5.32 -17.19 -20.29
N VAL A 382 6.18 -17.29 -19.28
CA VAL A 382 6.12 -16.43 -18.08
C VAL A 382 6.26 -14.96 -18.43
N ARG A 383 7.23 -14.60 -19.30
CA ARG A 383 7.42 -13.23 -19.78
C ARG A 383 6.21 -12.70 -20.54
N GLU A 384 5.67 -13.47 -21.48
CA GLU A 384 4.56 -13.00 -22.31
C GLU A 384 3.23 -12.90 -21.55
N VAL A 385 2.99 -13.78 -20.57
CA VAL A 385 1.75 -13.79 -19.79
C VAL A 385 1.80 -12.81 -18.62
N TYR A 386 2.89 -12.78 -17.85
CA TYR A 386 3.00 -12.03 -16.60
C TYR A 386 3.91 -10.80 -16.69
N GLY A 387 4.76 -10.71 -17.72
CA GLY A 387 5.76 -9.65 -17.86
C GLY A 387 6.96 -9.81 -16.92
N LEU A 388 7.26 -11.04 -16.52
CA LEU A 388 8.38 -11.37 -15.62
C LEU A 388 9.46 -12.11 -16.43
N GLU A 389 10.70 -11.59 -16.41
CA GLU A 389 11.88 -12.21 -17.03
C GLU A 389 12.81 -12.84 -15.98
N ASP A 390 13.82 -13.61 -16.43
CA ASP A 390 14.89 -14.10 -15.54
C ASP A 390 15.63 -12.91 -14.93
N GLU A 391 15.98 -13.01 -13.64
CA GLU A 391 16.61 -11.94 -12.85
C GLU A 391 15.74 -10.68 -12.62
N ASP A 392 14.47 -10.67 -13.07
CA ASP A 392 13.56 -9.56 -12.78
C ASP A 392 13.18 -9.49 -11.30
N GLN A 393 12.79 -8.30 -10.88
CA GLN A 393 12.22 -8.06 -9.56
C GLN A 393 10.82 -8.66 -9.46
N LEU A 394 10.60 -9.54 -8.49
CA LEU A 394 9.32 -10.21 -8.27
C LEU A 394 8.24 -9.30 -7.63
N ASN A 395 7.86 -8.22 -8.33
CA ASN A 395 6.80 -7.30 -7.96
C ASN A 395 5.98 -6.82 -9.18
N GLN A 396 4.74 -6.35 -8.95
CA GLN A 396 3.92 -5.70 -9.97
C GLN A 396 3.42 -4.33 -9.50
N ASP A 397 3.54 -3.33 -10.38
CA ASP A 397 2.92 -2.01 -10.21
C ASP A 397 1.40 -2.15 -10.33
N LEU A 398 0.68 -1.65 -9.32
CA LEU A 398 -0.79 -1.71 -9.23
C LEU A 398 -1.44 -0.38 -9.63
N GLY A 399 -0.64 0.62 -9.97
CA GLY A 399 -1.08 1.96 -10.33
C GLY A 399 -0.93 2.97 -9.21
N SER A 400 -1.64 4.11 -9.35
CA SER A 400 -1.52 5.21 -8.41
C SER A 400 -2.86 5.91 -8.15
N VAL A 401 -2.92 6.63 -7.04
CA VAL A 401 -4.07 7.44 -6.63
C VAL A 401 -3.65 8.91 -6.54
N SER A 402 -4.47 9.81 -7.11
CA SER A 402 -4.27 11.26 -6.96
C SER A 402 -4.49 11.70 -5.51
N THR A 403 -3.70 12.65 -5.03
CA THR A 403 -3.67 13.09 -3.61
C THR A 403 -4.05 14.56 -3.45
N SER A 404 -5.19 14.93 -4.04
CA SER A 404 -5.77 16.27 -3.97
C SER A 404 -6.05 16.73 -2.54
N ALA A 405 -6.02 18.04 -2.31
CA ALA A 405 -6.42 18.64 -1.02
C ALA A 405 -7.84 18.20 -0.62
N GLY A 406 -8.05 17.91 0.66
CA GLY A 406 -9.29 17.40 1.22
C GLY A 406 -9.42 15.87 1.20
N ARG A 407 -8.61 15.16 0.42
CA ARG A 407 -8.73 13.70 0.28
C ARG A 407 -8.28 12.96 1.54
N CYS A 408 -9.12 12.06 2.03
CA CYS A 408 -8.77 11.00 2.96
C CYS A 408 -8.57 9.70 2.17
N LEU A 409 -7.52 8.95 2.49
CA LEU A 409 -7.18 7.69 1.84
C LEU A 409 -6.72 6.68 2.90
N ALA A 410 -7.09 5.41 2.78
CA ALA A 410 -6.52 4.33 3.58
C ALA A 410 -6.15 3.14 2.69
N PHE A 411 -5.07 2.45 3.06
CA PHE A 411 -4.54 1.30 2.35
C PHE A 411 -3.89 0.31 3.31
N PRO A 412 -3.80 -0.98 2.94
CA PRO A 412 -3.13 -1.97 3.76
C PRO A 412 -1.61 -1.85 3.62
N ASN A 413 -0.88 -2.06 4.71
CA ASN A 413 0.57 -1.88 4.75
C ASN A 413 1.35 -2.95 3.97
N VAL A 414 0.67 -4.02 3.52
CA VAL A 414 1.22 -5.01 2.59
C VAL A 414 1.40 -4.47 1.17
N LEU A 415 0.78 -3.33 0.84
CA LEU A 415 1.05 -2.62 -0.40
C LEU A 415 2.22 -1.67 -0.18
N GLN A 416 3.31 -1.92 -0.90
CA GLN A 416 4.42 -0.98 -0.93
C GLN A 416 4.01 0.25 -1.71
N HIS A 417 4.37 1.42 -1.21
CA HIS A 417 3.94 2.68 -1.79
C HIS A 417 5.07 3.68 -1.94
N ARG A 418 4.87 4.64 -2.83
CA ARG A 418 5.78 5.78 -3.03
C ARG A 418 5.01 7.06 -3.33
N VAL A 419 5.50 8.17 -2.82
CA VAL A 419 5.00 9.50 -3.21
C VAL A 419 5.57 9.85 -4.59
N GLY A 420 4.70 10.19 -5.53
CA GLY A 420 5.10 10.66 -6.86
C GLY A 420 5.75 12.05 -6.82
N SER A 421 6.53 12.37 -7.84
CA SER A 421 7.11 13.71 -7.98
C SER A 421 6.02 14.75 -8.27
N PHE A 422 6.28 16.00 -7.87
CA PHE A 422 5.43 17.14 -8.18
C PHE A 422 6.24 18.43 -8.13
N ARG A 423 5.71 19.50 -8.71
CA ARG A 423 6.39 20.80 -8.78
C ARG A 423 5.42 21.95 -8.57
N LEU A 424 5.94 23.17 -8.46
CA LEU A 424 5.12 24.37 -8.42
C LEU A 424 4.28 24.52 -9.69
N THR A 425 2.99 24.88 -9.53
CA THR A 425 2.15 25.26 -10.69
C THR A 425 2.51 26.66 -11.17
N ASP A 426 2.63 27.62 -10.24
CA ASP A 426 3.22 28.92 -10.46
C ASP A 426 4.61 28.96 -9.80
N PRO A 427 5.71 28.90 -10.59
CA PRO A 427 7.07 28.84 -10.07
C PRO A 427 7.52 30.12 -9.38
N THR A 428 6.74 31.21 -9.43
CA THR A 428 7.07 32.48 -8.78
C THR A 428 6.60 32.56 -7.32
N ARG A 429 5.74 31.63 -6.90
CA ARG A 429 5.16 31.58 -5.55
C ARG A 429 5.55 30.28 -4.86
N PRO A 430 5.71 30.27 -3.53
CA PRO A 430 5.85 29.02 -2.80
C PRO A 430 4.58 28.17 -2.94
N GLY A 431 4.73 26.88 -2.66
CA GLY A 431 3.64 25.90 -2.66
C GLY A 431 3.91 24.80 -1.65
N HIS A 432 2.88 24.05 -1.29
CA HIS A 432 3.01 23.02 -0.27
C HIS A 432 2.01 21.88 -0.45
N ARG A 433 2.34 20.77 0.21
CA ARG A 433 1.48 19.60 0.43
C ARG A 433 1.57 19.21 1.89
N LYS A 434 0.45 19.25 2.62
CA LYS A 434 0.41 18.95 4.05
C LYS A 434 -0.43 17.71 4.32
N ILE A 435 0.09 16.86 5.19
CA ILE A 435 -0.54 15.58 5.51
C ILE A 435 -0.69 15.37 7.01
N LEU A 436 -1.73 14.63 7.36
CA LEU A 436 -1.88 13.93 8.63
C LEU A 436 -1.97 12.43 8.29
N ALA A 437 -1.11 11.62 8.88
CA ALA A 437 -1.13 10.18 8.75
C ALA A 437 -1.44 9.50 10.08
N PHE A 438 -2.29 8.50 10.02
CA PHE A 438 -2.58 7.56 11.10
C PHE A 438 -2.11 6.19 10.66
N PHE A 439 -1.17 5.61 11.40
CA PHE A 439 -0.75 4.23 11.20
C PHE A 439 -1.47 3.36 12.23
N LEU A 440 -2.39 2.53 11.73
CA LEU A 440 -3.15 1.61 12.54
C LEU A 440 -2.30 0.37 12.83
N VAL A 441 -2.02 0.13 14.10
CA VAL A 441 -1.40 -1.11 14.58
C VAL A 441 -2.44 -2.24 14.50
N ASP A 442 -1.99 -3.45 14.17
CA ASP A 442 -2.80 -4.67 14.11
C ASP A 442 -3.72 -4.81 15.34
N PRO A 443 -5.06 -4.68 15.17
CA PRO A 443 -6.00 -4.71 16.29
C PRO A 443 -6.10 -6.04 17.04
N SER A 444 -5.51 -7.13 16.53
CA SER A 444 -5.49 -8.40 17.26
C SER A 444 -4.39 -8.48 18.33
N GLU A 445 -3.42 -7.57 18.29
CA GLU A 445 -2.25 -7.59 19.17
C GLU A 445 -2.12 -6.25 19.91
N THR A 446 -1.43 -6.26 21.05
CA THR A 446 -1.14 -5.03 21.82
C THR A 446 0.35 -4.91 22.04
N ILE A 447 0.96 -3.89 21.44
CA ILE A 447 2.38 -3.55 21.58
C ILE A 447 2.58 -2.51 22.68
N VAL A 448 3.84 -2.20 22.99
CA VAL A 448 4.19 -1.17 23.98
C VAL A 448 3.81 0.21 23.45
N SER A 449 3.08 0.98 24.25
CA SER A 449 2.50 2.26 23.85
C SER A 449 2.84 3.39 24.81
N THR A 450 2.33 4.59 24.51
CA THR A 450 2.42 5.74 25.43
C THR A 450 1.62 5.58 26.72
N SER A 451 0.80 4.52 26.87
CA SER A 451 0.23 4.13 28.16
C SER A 451 1.23 3.41 29.07
N ASP A 452 2.21 2.71 28.48
CA ASP A 452 3.25 1.99 29.21
C ASP A 452 4.47 2.88 29.50
N VAL A 453 4.73 3.83 28.60
CA VAL A 453 5.93 4.68 28.63
C VAL A 453 5.52 6.12 28.90
N PRO A 454 5.87 6.70 30.06
CA PRO A 454 5.63 8.11 30.35
C PRO A 454 6.28 9.05 29.32
N PRO A 455 5.84 10.32 29.22
CA PRO A 455 6.45 11.28 28.30
C PRO A 455 7.96 11.39 28.51
N GLN A 456 8.70 11.25 27.42
CA GLN A 456 10.17 11.22 27.40
C GLN A 456 10.78 12.60 27.16
N GLN A 457 9.95 13.57 26.80
CA GLN A 457 10.35 14.90 26.36
C GLN A 457 10.88 15.75 27.53
N PRO A 458 11.78 16.72 27.29
CA PRO A 458 12.43 17.52 28.33
C PRO A 458 11.49 18.32 29.25
N TRP A 459 10.27 18.61 28.81
CA TRP A 459 9.26 19.31 29.60
C TRP A 459 8.62 18.42 30.67
N SER A 460 8.78 17.09 30.59
CA SER A 460 8.19 16.14 31.54
C SER A 460 9.15 15.80 32.68
N ASP A 461 8.62 15.64 33.89
CA ASP A 461 9.36 15.12 35.05
C ASP A 461 9.85 13.67 34.84
N THR A 462 9.26 12.95 33.89
CA THR A 462 9.65 11.58 33.50
C THR A 462 10.61 11.55 32.30
N SER A 463 11.20 12.70 31.93
CA SER A 463 12.13 12.79 30.81
C SER A 463 13.26 11.78 30.91
N THR A 464 13.52 11.07 29.82
CA THR A 464 14.58 10.07 29.69
C THR A 464 15.70 10.52 28.77
N MET A 465 15.48 11.60 28.01
CA MET A 465 16.45 12.10 27.03
C MET A 465 16.27 13.61 26.76
N THR A 466 17.36 14.27 26.38
CA THR A 466 17.30 15.65 25.86
C THR A 466 16.78 15.67 24.42
N LEU A 467 16.39 16.85 23.92
CA LEU A 467 16.01 17.01 22.51
C LEU A 467 17.17 16.67 21.57
N GLU A 468 18.42 17.01 21.94
CA GLU A 468 19.60 16.68 21.16
C GLU A 468 19.81 15.16 21.07
N GLN A 469 19.66 14.45 22.19
CA GLN A 469 19.72 12.98 22.21
C GLN A 469 18.60 12.36 21.38
N ALA A 470 17.37 12.86 21.50
CA ALA A 470 16.24 12.38 20.71
C ALA A 470 16.46 12.57 19.20
N LYS A 471 17.06 13.70 18.77
CA LYS A 471 17.45 13.94 17.38
C LYS A 471 18.55 12.96 16.93
N GLY A 472 19.55 12.71 17.77
CA GLY A 472 20.58 11.70 17.50
C GLY A 472 20.01 10.29 17.34
N TYR A 473 19.12 9.86 18.24
CA TYR A 473 18.44 8.57 18.13
C TYR A 473 17.55 8.49 16.90
N ARG A 474 16.87 9.58 16.51
CA ARG A 474 16.13 9.63 15.25
C ARG A 474 17.04 9.40 14.05
N GLU A 475 18.21 10.02 13.98
CA GLU A 475 19.17 9.81 12.88
C GLU A 475 19.66 8.36 12.82
N GLU A 476 19.93 7.76 13.98
CA GLU A 476 20.28 6.34 14.08
C GLU A 476 19.14 5.43 13.60
N LEU A 477 17.92 5.68 14.06
CA LEU A 477 16.71 4.97 13.62
C LEU A 477 16.46 5.14 12.12
N MET A 478 16.65 6.34 11.57
CA MET A 478 16.49 6.58 10.13
C MET A 478 17.55 5.85 9.32
N ARG A 479 18.78 5.76 9.83
CA ARG A 479 19.84 4.96 9.20
C ARG A 479 19.51 3.47 9.22
N GLU A 480 19.03 2.97 10.36
CA GLU A 480 18.57 1.58 10.51
C GLU A 480 17.40 1.29 9.55
N ARG A 481 16.41 2.19 9.48
CA ARG A 481 15.29 2.07 8.56
C ARG A 481 15.71 2.14 7.10
N LYS A 482 16.70 2.96 6.74
CA LYS A 482 17.22 2.99 5.37
C LYS A 482 17.87 1.66 5.00
N PHE A 483 18.62 1.06 5.92
CA PHE A 483 19.19 -0.27 5.73
C PHE A 483 18.08 -1.32 5.64
N PHE A 484 17.12 -1.31 6.55
CA PHE A 484 15.94 -2.18 6.51
C PHE A 484 15.17 -2.04 5.18
N VAL A 485 14.88 -0.82 4.72
CA VAL A 485 14.15 -0.61 3.46
C VAL A 485 14.92 -1.19 2.27
N ALA A 486 16.26 -1.06 2.26
CA ALA A 486 17.09 -1.66 1.22
C ALA A 486 17.00 -3.19 1.25
N GLU A 487 17.28 -3.81 2.40
CA GLU A 487 17.22 -5.28 2.55
C GLU A 487 15.80 -5.81 2.34
N HIS A 488 14.77 -5.12 2.82
CA HIS A 488 13.38 -5.52 2.66
C HIS A 488 12.89 -5.39 1.22
N ASN A 489 13.38 -4.39 0.49
CA ASN A 489 13.17 -4.31 -0.95
C ASN A 489 13.82 -5.51 -1.62
N GLU A 490 15.12 -5.72 -1.42
CA GLU A 490 15.90 -6.83 -1.99
C GLU A 490 15.30 -8.21 -1.66
N GLU A 491 14.94 -8.46 -0.40
CA GLU A 491 14.46 -9.76 0.08
C GLU A 491 12.99 -10.04 -0.24
N LEU A 492 12.16 -9.03 -0.55
CA LEU A 492 10.72 -9.25 -0.78
C LEU A 492 10.20 -8.77 -2.12
N TYR A 493 10.49 -7.52 -2.49
CA TYR A 493 9.92 -6.87 -3.66
C TYR A 493 10.84 -7.01 -4.87
N GLU A 494 12.15 -7.11 -4.63
CA GLU A 494 13.21 -7.15 -5.62
C GLU A 494 13.96 -8.48 -5.56
N ARG A 495 13.29 -9.51 -5.01
CA ARG A 495 13.75 -10.90 -5.09
C ARG A 495 14.01 -11.21 -6.54
N GLU A 496 15.25 -11.61 -6.83
CA GLU A 496 15.60 -12.12 -8.15
C GLU A 496 14.79 -13.39 -8.40
N PHE A 497 13.95 -13.31 -9.42
CA PHE A 497 13.23 -14.47 -9.94
C PHE A 497 14.20 -15.26 -10.80
N SER A 498 14.56 -16.48 -10.39
CA SER A 498 15.44 -17.36 -11.18
C SER A 498 14.64 -18.44 -11.87
N LEU A 499 14.64 -18.41 -13.19
CA LEU A 499 13.92 -19.37 -14.01
C LEU A 499 14.57 -20.77 -14.02
N CYS A 500 15.82 -20.87 -13.55
CA CYS A 500 16.66 -22.08 -13.59
C CYS A 500 16.49 -23.05 -12.40
N GLU A 501 15.80 -22.67 -11.32
CA GLU A 501 15.74 -23.46 -10.06
C GLU A 501 14.41 -24.23 -9.82
N HIS A 502 13.46 -24.16 -10.76
CA HIS A 502 12.11 -24.73 -10.60
C HIS A 502 11.87 -26.06 -11.33
#